data_AF-A0A2N1QY82-F1
#
_entry.id   AF-A0A2N1QY82-F1
#
_cell.length_a   1.000
_cell.length_b   1.000
_cell.length_c   1.000
_cell.angle_alpha   90.00
_cell.angle_beta   90.00
_cell.angle_gamma   90.00
#
_symmetry.space_group_name_H-M   'P 1'
#
loop_
_entity.id
_entity.type
_entity.pdbx_description
1 polymer ?
#
loop_
_entity_poly.entity_id
_entity_poly.type
_entity_poly.pdbx_seq_one_letter_code
_entity_poly.pdbx_strand_id
1 'polypeptide(L)'
;MGLELGIIAALAASVLALGYSMARARHIGSIRVESEILVRISGYIADGAKAFLSREYLVIAAFLPLVILLLALFNSGVLKFQAVAFAAGALCSALSGWFGMGVATKANARTAQAATRGIAPALAIAFAGGSVMGMTVVGLALLGISLVMLGM
;
A
#
# COMPACT_ATOMS: atom_id res chain seq x y z
N MET A 1 27.82 -15.71 2.83
CA MET A 1 27.40 -15.56 1.42
C MET A 1 25.88 -15.61 1.22
N GLY A 2 25.09 -16.34 2.02
CA GLY A 2 23.64 -16.43 1.83
C GLY A 2 22.82 -15.19 2.24
N LEU A 3 23.17 -14.52 3.34
CA LEU A 3 22.38 -13.40 3.88
C LEU A 3 22.47 -12.13 3.01
N GLU A 4 23.69 -11.73 2.64
CA GLU A 4 23.96 -10.63 1.69
C GLU A 4 23.18 -10.78 0.39
N LEU A 5 23.26 -11.98 -0.22
CA LEU A 5 22.53 -12.29 -1.44
C LEU A 5 21.00 -12.21 -1.23
N GLY A 6 20.51 -12.67 -0.08
CA GLY A 6 19.10 -12.58 0.30
C GLY A 6 18.61 -11.13 0.44
N ILE A 7 19.40 -10.25 1.05
CA ILE A 7 19.06 -8.83 1.20
C ILE A 7 19.04 -8.13 -0.17
N ILE A 8 20.04 -8.39 -1.02
CA ILE A 8 20.08 -7.83 -2.37
C ILE A 8 18.88 -8.31 -3.21
N ALA A 9 18.54 -9.60 -3.11
CA ALA A 9 17.38 -10.16 -3.79
C ALA A 9 16.07 -9.54 -3.29
N ALA A 10 15.92 -9.34 -1.98
CA ALA A 10 14.76 -8.68 -1.39
C ALA A 10 14.63 -7.21 -1.82
N LEU A 11 15.74 -6.46 -1.88
CA LEU A 11 15.76 -5.10 -2.41
C LEU A 11 15.38 -5.06 -3.89
N ALA A 12 15.96 -5.93 -4.71
CA ALA A 12 15.60 -6.02 -6.13
C ALA A 12 14.11 -6.35 -6.31
N ALA A 13 13.59 -7.33 -5.57
CA ALA A 13 12.18 -7.69 -5.58
C ALA A 13 11.28 -6.53 -5.13
N SER A 14 11.70 -5.76 -4.11
CA SER A 14 10.96 -4.59 -3.64
C SER A 14 10.81 -3.53 -4.72
N VAL A 15 11.90 -3.19 -5.43
CA VAL A 15 11.90 -2.21 -6.51
C VAL A 15 11.03 -2.68 -7.67
N LEU A 16 11.13 -3.95 -8.06
CA LEU A 16 10.29 -4.54 -9.09
C LEU A 16 8.80 -4.53 -8.71
N ALA A 17 8.49 -4.86 -7.45
CA ALA A 17 7.12 -4.88 -6.95
C ALA A 17 6.48 -3.48 -6.94
N LEU A 18 7.21 -2.48 -6.43
CA LEU A 18 6.75 -1.09 -6.41
C LEU A 18 6.65 -0.51 -7.83
N GLY A 19 7.59 -0.84 -8.71
CA GLY A 19 7.55 -0.46 -10.12
C GLY A 19 6.34 -1.04 -10.84
N TYR A 20 6.06 -2.33 -10.65
CA TYR A 20 4.87 -3.00 -11.17
C TYR A 20 3.59 -2.37 -10.64
N SER A 21 3.51 -2.15 -9.33
CA SER A 21 2.37 -1.50 -8.67
C SER A 21 2.09 -0.13 -9.29
N MET A 22 3.12 0.71 -9.44
CA MET A 22 3.00 2.03 -10.05
C MET A 22 2.53 1.95 -11.52
N ALA A 23 3.10 1.05 -12.30
CA ALA A 23 2.71 0.85 -13.71
C ALA A 23 1.24 0.44 -13.84
N ARG A 24 0.79 -0.53 -13.02
CA ARG A 24 -0.61 -0.98 -13.01
C ARG A 24 -1.56 0.08 -12.47
N ALA A 25 -1.19 0.83 -11.44
CA ALA A 25 -1.96 1.95 -10.94
C ALA A 25 -2.19 3.02 -12.02
N ARG A 26 -1.16 3.35 -12.81
CA ARG A 26 -1.25 4.28 -13.94
C ARG A 26 -2.14 3.73 -15.06
N HIS A 27 -1.97 2.46 -15.41
CA HIS A 27 -2.81 1.80 -16.41
C HIS A 27 -4.29 1.78 -16.01
N ILE A 28 -4.61 1.48 -14.75
CA ILE A 28 -5.99 1.58 -14.27
C ILE A 28 -6.46 3.02 -14.39
N GLY A 29 -5.67 3.99 -13.94
CA GLY A 29 -6.00 5.41 -14.02
C GLY A 29 -6.33 5.91 -15.43
N SER A 30 -5.67 5.38 -16.47
CA SER A 30 -5.88 5.78 -17.87
C SER A 30 -7.15 5.22 -18.52
N ILE A 31 -7.77 4.17 -17.95
CA ILE A 31 -9.04 3.64 -18.44
C ILE A 31 -10.13 4.70 -18.20
N ARG A 32 -10.79 5.15 -19.28
CA ARG A 32 -11.88 6.13 -19.22
C ARG A 32 -13.19 5.47 -18.81
N VAL A 33 -13.92 6.14 -17.94
CA VAL A 33 -15.28 5.75 -17.55
C VAL A 33 -16.25 6.65 -18.33
N GLU A 34 -17.07 6.05 -19.17
CA GLU A 34 -18.01 6.71 -20.09
C GLU A 34 -19.33 7.09 -19.39
N SER A 35 -19.77 6.28 -18.42
CA SER A 35 -21.03 6.53 -17.71
C SER A 35 -20.90 7.60 -16.63
N GLU A 36 -21.66 8.69 -16.77
CA GLU A 36 -21.72 9.77 -15.77
C GLU A 36 -22.18 9.27 -14.39
N ILE A 37 -23.10 8.30 -14.35
CA ILE A 37 -23.58 7.69 -13.11
C ILE A 37 -22.44 6.96 -12.40
N LEU A 38 -21.64 6.17 -13.12
CA LEU A 38 -20.49 5.47 -12.55
C LEU A 38 -19.43 6.44 -12.04
N VAL A 39 -19.17 7.53 -12.78
CA VAL A 39 -18.24 8.59 -12.33
C VAL A 39 -18.75 9.23 -11.04
N ARG A 40 -20.04 9.60 -10.97
CA ARG A 40 -20.63 10.22 -9.78
C ARG A 40 -20.57 9.30 -8.55
N ILE A 41 -21.00 8.05 -8.68
CA ILE A 41 -21.03 7.10 -7.56
C ILE A 41 -19.61 6.78 -7.08
N SER A 42 -18.67 6.51 -8.00
CA SER A 42 -17.28 6.25 -7.62
C SER A 42 -16.61 7.45 -6.96
N GLY A 43 -16.99 8.69 -7.34
CA GLY A 43 -16.61 9.92 -6.66
C GLY A 43 -16.99 9.90 -5.18
N TYR A 44 -18.27 9.64 -4.87
CA TYR A 44 -18.73 9.55 -3.47
C TYR A 44 -18.01 8.47 -2.67
N ILE A 45 -17.75 7.30 -3.28
CA ILE A 45 -16.99 6.22 -2.63
C ILE A 45 -15.55 6.68 -2.36
N ALA A 46 -14.90 7.33 -3.33
CA ALA A 46 -13.53 7.81 -3.17
C ALA A 46 -13.41 8.89 -2.09
N ASP A 47 -14.37 9.81 -2.02
CA ASP A 47 -14.40 10.86 -1.00
C ASP A 47 -14.67 10.28 0.39
N GLY A 48 -15.63 9.35 0.51
CA GLY A 48 -15.91 8.64 1.75
C GLY A 48 -14.70 7.84 2.24
N ALA A 49 -14.02 7.12 1.34
CA ALA A 49 -12.81 6.35 1.67
C ALA A 49 -11.65 7.26 2.14
N LYS A 50 -11.43 8.39 1.47
CA LYS A 50 -10.43 9.38 1.90
C LYS A 50 -10.77 9.97 3.26
N ALA A 51 -12.04 10.30 3.51
CA ALA A 51 -12.48 10.83 4.78
C ALA A 51 -12.27 9.81 5.91
N PHE A 52 -12.63 8.55 5.67
CA PHE A 52 -12.40 7.44 6.60
C PHE A 52 -10.90 7.26 6.91
N LEU A 53 -10.06 7.08 5.88
CA LEU A 53 -8.62 6.89 6.06
C LEU A 53 -7.97 8.07 6.78
N SER A 54 -8.37 9.30 6.45
CA SER A 54 -7.81 10.49 7.10
C SER A 54 -8.14 10.51 8.60
N ARG A 55 -9.37 10.12 8.98
CA ARG A 55 -9.78 10.03 10.38
C ARG A 55 -9.09 8.88 11.11
N GLU A 56 -9.03 7.71 10.50
CA GLU A 56 -8.33 6.54 11.02
C GLU A 56 -6.85 6.87 11.28
N TYR A 57 -6.18 7.47 10.30
CA TYR A 57 -4.74 7.78 10.40
C TYR A 57 -4.46 8.87 11.42
N LEU A 58 -5.38 9.81 11.62
CA LEU A 58 -5.25 10.82 12.67
C LEU A 58 -5.30 10.19 14.07
N VAL A 59 -6.21 9.24 14.28
CA VAL A 59 -6.30 8.49 15.55
C VAL A 59 -5.04 7.64 15.75
N ILE A 60 -4.60 6.91 14.72
CA ILE A 60 -3.38 6.10 14.78
C ILE A 60 -2.17 6.98 15.05
N ALA A 61 -2.03 8.12 14.37
CA ALA A 61 -0.91 9.05 14.55
C ALA A 61 -0.85 9.64 15.97
N ALA A 62 -1.97 9.75 16.67
CA ALA A 62 -1.99 10.17 18.08
C ALA A 62 -1.54 9.05 19.03
N PHE A 63 -1.86 7.79 18.72
CA PHE A 63 -1.50 6.63 19.55
C PHE A 63 -0.08 6.10 19.28
N LEU A 64 0.40 6.22 18.04
CA LEU A 64 1.70 5.67 17.60
C LEU A 64 2.90 6.17 18.43
N PRO A 65 3.02 7.47 18.78
CA PRO A 65 4.13 7.98 19.60
C PRO A 65 4.18 7.35 20.99
N LEU A 66 3.02 7.04 21.59
CA LEU A 66 2.96 6.39 22.89
C LEU A 66 3.61 5.00 22.83
N VAL A 67 3.30 4.21 21.80
CA VAL A 67 3.89 2.87 21.62
C VAL A 67 5.39 2.97 21.34
N ILE A 68 5.81 3.90 20.48
CA ILE A 68 7.24 4.15 20.18
C ILE A 68 7.99 4.53 21.46
N LEU A 69 7.41 5.41 22.30
CA LEU A 69 7.99 5.82 23.56
C LEU A 69 8.11 4.66 24.54
N LEU A 70 7.07 3.84 24.69
CA LEU A 70 7.12 2.65 25.55
C LEU A 70 8.21 1.68 25.08
N LEU A 71 8.30 1.40 23.78
CA LEU A 71 9.36 0.56 23.23
C LEU A 71 10.76 1.16 23.47
N ALA A 72 10.91 2.48 23.38
CA ALA A 72 12.19 3.15 23.59
C ALA A 72 12.63 3.15 25.07
N LEU A 73 11.68 3.28 26.01
CA LEU A 73 11.97 3.36 27.45
C LEU A 73 12.17 1.98 28.10
N PHE A 74 11.37 0.99 27.71
CA PHE A 74 11.39 -0.33 28.35
C PHE A 74 12.36 -1.32 27.72
N ASN A 75 12.85 -1.06 26.50
CA ASN A 75 13.89 -1.88 25.88
C ASN A 75 15.30 -1.34 26.15
N SER A 76 16.24 -2.27 26.34
CA SER A 76 17.65 -1.97 26.60
C SER A 76 18.58 -2.75 25.68
N GLY A 77 19.83 -2.27 25.54
CA GLY A 77 20.81 -2.86 24.63
C GLY A 77 20.37 -2.79 23.16
N VAL A 78 20.55 -3.88 22.42
CA VAL A 78 20.18 -4.00 21.00
C VAL A 78 18.67 -3.83 20.77
N LEU A 79 17.82 -4.13 21.76
CA LEU A 79 16.37 -4.01 21.61
C LEU A 79 15.89 -2.55 21.50
N LYS A 80 16.73 -1.55 21.77
CA LYS A 80 16.39 -0.13 21.56
C LYS A 80 16.06 0.19 20.10
N PHE A 81 16.66 -0.54 19.15
CA PHE A 81 16.36 -0.38 17.73
C PHE A 81 14.95 -0.84 17.33
N GLN A 82 14.27 -1.60 18.19
CA GLN A 82 12.89 -2.05 17.95
C GLN A 82 11.90 -0.88 17.83
N ALA A 83 12.11 0.21 18.57
CA ALA A 83 11.28 1.40 18.47
C ALA A 83 11.39 2.06 17.09
N VAL A 84 12.61 2.09 16.53
CA VAL A 84 12.88 2.63 15.19
C VAL A 84 12.30 1.71 14.10
N ALA A 85 12.52 0.39 14.22
CA ALA A 85 11.96 -0.59 13.29
C ALA A 85 10.42 -0.58 13.30
N PHE A 86 9.81 -0.43 14.47
CA PHE A 86 8.36 -0.28 14.62
C PHE A 86 7.85 0.99 13.94
N ALA A 87 8.50 2.13 14.16
CA ALA A 87 8.12 3.39 13.51
C ALA A 87 8.23 3.30 11.98
N ALA A 88 9.32 2.74 11.46
CA ALA A 88 9.51 2.52 10.02
C ALA A 88 8.44 1.58 9.44
N GLY A 89 8.12 0.48 10.14
CA GLY A 89 7.07 -0.45 9.75
C GLY A 89 5.69 0.17 9.74
N ALA A 90 5.36 0.98 10.75
CA ALA A 90 4.09 1.70 10.81
C ALA A 90 3.93 2.69 9.65
N LEU A 91 5.01 3.42 9.30
CA LEU A 91 5.03 4.30 8.13
C LEU A 91 4.84 3.52 6.82
N CYS A 92 5.55 2.41 6.64
CA CYS A 92 5.40 1.56 5.45
C CYS A 92 3.97 1.01 5.32
N SER A 93 3.38 0.58 6.44
CA SER A 93 1.99 0.09 6.49
C SER A 93 1.00 1.19 6.08
N ALA A 94 1.11 2.39 6.68
CA ALA A 94 0.26 3.53 6.36
C ALA A 94 0.38 3.95 4.88
N LEU A 95 1.59 3.97 4.34
CA LEU A 95 1.81 4.28 2.92
C LEU A 95 1.15 3.23 2.01
N SER A 96 1.27 1.94 2.35
CA SER A 96 0.67 0.86 1.57
C SER A 96 -0.87 0.95 1.53
N GLY A 97 -1.49 1.24 2.67
CA GLY A 97 -2.94 1.38 2.80
C GLY A 97 -3.48 2.56 1.99
N TRP A 98 -2.81 3.72 2.10
CA TRP A 98 -3.20 4.92 1.36
C TRP A 98 -3.12 4.72 -0.16
N PHE A 99 -2.01 4.16 -0.65
CA PHE A 99 -1.83 3.90 -2.08
C PHE A 99 -2.82 2.85 -2.59
N GLY A 100 -2.97 1.73 -1.85
CA GLY A 100 -3.85 0.64 -2.21
C GLY A 100 -5.31 1.08 -2.31
N MET A 101 -5.82 1.79 -1.29
CA MET A 101 -7.19 2.30 -1.28
C MET A 101 -7.45 3.31 -2.40
N GLY A 102 -6.47 4.17 -2.70
CA GLY A 102 -6.58 5.13 -3.80
C GLY A 102 -6.72 4.47 -5.18
N VAL A 103 -6.16 3.28 -5.38
CA VAL A 103 -6.29 2.52 -6.64
C VAL A 103 -7.54 1.65 -6.63
N ALA A 104 -7.91 1.05 -5.50
CA ALA A 104 -9.15 0.29 -5.35
C ALA A 104 -10.40 1.15 -5.66
N THR A 105 -10.44 2.37 -5.12
CA THR A 105 -11.52 3.34 -5.36
C THR A 105 -11.57 3.89 -6.78
N LYS A 106 -10.49 3.76 -7.57
CA LYS A 106 -10.49 4.05 -9.02
C LYS A 106 -10.89 2.83 -9.84
N ALA A 107 -10.51 1.63 -9.42
CA ALA A 107 -10.76 0.41 -10.17
C ALA A 107 -12.26 0.02 -10.19
N ASN A 108 -13.00 0.29 -9.11
CA ASN A 108 -14.41 -0.08 -8.96
C ASN A 108 -15.32 0.30 -10.16
N ALA A 109 -15.39 1.58 -10.57
CA ALA A 109 -16.21 2.03 -11.69
C ALA A 109 -15.72 1.48 -13.04
N ARG A 110 -14.41 1.31 -13.19
CA ARG A 110 -13.81 0.76 -14.41
C ARG A 110 -14.16 -0.72 -14.56
N THR A 111 -14.14 -1.47 -13.46
CA THR A 111 -14.60 -2.85 -13.40
C THR A 111 -16.09 -2.95 -13.72
N ALA A 112 -16.93 -2.10 -13.11
CA ALA A 112 -18.37 -2.07 -13.38
C ALA A 112 -18.68 -1.77 -14.86
N GLN A 113 -17.98 -0.80 -15.45
CA GLN A 113 -18.11 -0.51 -16.88
C GLN A 113 -17.66 -1.69 -17.74
N ALA A 114 -16.52 -2.31 -17.43
CA ALA A 114 -16.02 -3.45 -18.19
C ALA A 114 -16.94 -4.67 -18.10
N ALA A 115 -17.70 -4.81 -17.02
CA ALA A 115 -18.70 -5.88 -16.88
C ALA A 115 -19.80 -5.81 -17.95
N THR A 116 -20.07 -4.63 -18.54
CA THR A 116 -20.98 -4.50 -19.68
C THR A 116 -20.47 -5.21 -20.95
N ARG A 117 -19.15 -5.47 -21.02
CA ARG A 117 -18.47 -6.18 -22.11
C ARG A 117 -18.13 -7.63 -21.74
N GLY A 118 -18.59 -8.10 -20.58
CA GLY A 118 -18.42 -9.47 -20.09
C GLY A 118 -17.57 -9.59 -18.81
N ILE A 119 -17.55 -10.81 -18.25
CA ILE A 119 -16.88 -11.09 -16.96
C ILE A 119 -15.36 -11.04 -17.10
N ALA A 120 -14.79 -11.59 -18.18
CA ALA A 120 -13.35 -11.63 -18.40
C ALA A 120 -12.68 -10.23 -18.35
N PRO A 121 -13.16 -9.19 -19.07
CA PRO A 121 -12.57 -7.86 -18.98
C PRO A 121 -12.80 -7.20 -17.62
N ALA A 122 -13.93 -7.44 -16.96
CA ALA A 122 -14.18 -6.94 -15.61
C ALA A 122 -13.19 -7.55 -14.59
N LEU A 123 -13.01 -8.87 -14.64
CA LEU A 123 -12.08 -9.58 -13.78
C LEU A 123 -10.64 -9.13 -14.01
N ALA A 124 -10.24 -8.88 -15.26
CA ALA A 124 -8.90 -8.38 -15.57
C ALA A 124 -8.61 -7.02 -14.89
N ILE A 125 -9.58 -6.10 -14.89
CA ILE A 125 -9.45 -4.80 -14.22
C ILE A 125 -9.48 -4.96 -12.70
N ALA A 126 -10.41 -5.76 -12.16
CA ALA A 126 -10.53 -6.01 -10.73
C ALA A 126 -9.25 -6.65 -10.16
N PHE A 127 -8.71 -7.66 -10.84
CA PHE A 127 -7.49 -8.35 -10.46
C PHE A 127 -6.28 -7.43 -10.57
N ALA A 128 -6.19 -6.60 -11.63
CA ALA A 128 -5.14 -5.60 -11.73
C ALA A 128 -5.22 -4.56 -10.60
N GLY A 129 -6.43 -4.16 -10.17
CA GLY A 129 -6.64 -3.28 -9.02
C GLY A 129 -6.18 -3.92 -7.71
N GLY A 130 -6.53 -5.19 -7.50
CA GLY A 130 -6.11 -5.96 -6.32
C GLY A 130 -4.60 -6.22 -6.28
N SER A 131 -3.98 -6.50 -7.44
CA SER A 131 -2.54 -6.75 -7.51
C SER A 131 -1.73 -5.51 -7.16
N VAL A 132 -2.21 -4.30 -7.46
CA VAL A 132 -1.56 -3.06 -7.00
C VAL A 132 -1.50 -2.99 -5.47
N MET A 133 -2.58 -3.33 -4.76
CA MET A 133 -2.57 -3.38 -3.30
C MET A 133 -1.55 -4.40 -2.78
N GLY A 134 -1.61 -5.64 -3.29
CA GLY A 134 -0.69 -6.70 -2.86
C GLY A 134 0.78 -6.39 -3.13
N MET A 135 1.10 -5.91 -4.33
CA MET A 135 2.49 -5.60 -4.71
C MET A 135 3.04 -4.37 -3.98
N THR A 136 2.18 -3.41 -3.60
CA THR A 136 2.60 -2.28 -2.76
C THR A 136 2.96 -2.75 -1.35
N VAL A 137 2.14 -3.64 -0.76
CA VAL A 137 2.41 -4.22 0.56
C VAL A 137 3.72 -5.02 0.55
N VAL A 138 3.88 -5.93 -0.41
CA VAL A 138 5.09 -6.75 -0.54
C VAL A 138 6.32 -5.85 -0.78
N GLY A 139 6.21 -4.88 -1.67
CA GLY A 139 7.30 -3.96 -2.00
C GLY A 139 7.77 -3.15 -0.80
N LEU A 140 6.85 -2.51 -0.07
CA LEU A 140 7.20 -1.71 1.11
C LEU A 140 7.67 -2.58 2.29
N ALA A 141 7.12 -3.79 2.46
CA ALA A 141 7.56 -4.71 3.50
C ALA A 141 8.99 -5.20 3.28
N LEU A 142 9.31 -5.65 2.05
CA LEU A 142 10.66 -6.09 1.71
C LEU A 142 11.66 -4.94 1.79
N LEU A 143 11.31 -3.76 1.29
CA LEU A 143 12.14 -2.55 1.42
C LEU A 143 12.43 -2.25 2.90
N GLY A 144 11.40 -2.21 3.74
CA GLY A 144 11.53 -1.92 5.17
C GLY A 144 12.40 -2.94 5.90
N ILE A 145 12.17 -4.23 5.67
CA ILE A 145 12.97 -5.31 6.29
C ILE A 145 14.42 -5.22 5.83
N SER A 146 14.68 -5.06 4.53
CA SER A 146 16.04 -4.95 4.00
C SER A 146 16.78 -3.74 4.55
N LEU A 147 16.13 -2.58 4.69
CA LEU A 147 16.74 -1.39 5.28
C LEU A 147 17.07 -1.58 6.76
N VAL A 148 16.16 -2.20 7.52
CA VAL A 148 16.41 -2.52 8.93
C VAL A 148 17.57 -3.50 9.07
N MET A 149 17.66 -4.52 8.22
CA MET A 149 18.74 -5.50 8.24
C MET A 149 20.09 -4.98 7.74
N LEU A 150 20.13 -3.89 6.97
CA LEU A 150 21.37 -3.24 6.53
C LEU A 150 21.87 -2.19 7.52
N GLY A 151 20.96 -1.55 8.25
CA GLY A 151 21.28 -0.52 9.24
C GLY A 151 21.50 -1.05 10.66
N MET A 152 21.15 -2.31 10.92
CA MET A 152 21.45 -3.06 12.14
C MET A 152 22.58 -4.05 11.88
#